data_AF-A0A6S7GSN2-F1
#
_entry.id   AF-A0A6S7GSN2-F1
#
_cell.length_a   1.000
_cell.length_b   1.000
_cell.length_c   1.000
_cell.angle_alpha   90.00
_cell.angle_beta   90.00
_cell.angle_gamma   90.00
#
_symmetry.space_group_name_H-M   'P 1'
#
loop_
_entity.id
_entity.type
_entity.pdbx_description
1 polymer ?
#
loop_
_entity_poly.entity_id
_entity_poly.type
_entity_poly.pdbx_seq_one_letter_code
_entity_poly.pdbx_strand_id
1 'polypeptide(L)'
;MNPSNPTYVFKTSTVSLNIALNMQQSADHFMRKEYCYFDGTHSRCHGLKTLTLWTYHPLLRKLVKLATMDCERENQECISLFWKLWNDALSEISKNPAYTFDPKGWCMDEAGANWSAIEEVFGSEALSKCKSCEFHFKDCRNRHRRVLSTQEEKDKFTELTDRMLYATTTSTYQKNLMELLNFIDEVRRPNLKSWVNWWHDRRDHIFRAWRPANNPPNTNLAEVGHSSWAHQGAKNLDLITAAKEDITEMVRLEVSIQTFQSGESKPGNGPSFEQGICKSYYEQQRTAKEFADQLCSGFTEISRSVTHRVDQSASHRADKEVRSAHTRTRHSQEFTRSLELAKRYRLCVTSVDYRTEVNCRFVCKCHDDDIIVTIAHKPLCLKNGDICKYTRNGTQVCSHILYVLLNKVGLEEDDGRLDQIAYTTSELKSMLAKFATKSPSHVLVGQALSAPVPTKKSSEWKLQRMPLQGVDLSQNVKAAASVFL
;
A
#
# COMPACT_ATOMS: atom_id res chain seq x y z
N MET A 1 18.72 18.27 28.72
CA MET A 1 18.93 17.59 27.42
C MET A 1 20.38 17.15 27.33
N ASN A 2 20.62 15.86 27.12
CA ASN A 2 21.96 15.35 26.81
C ASN A 2 22.22 15.64 25.31
N PRO A 3 23.22 16.47 24.94
CA PRO A 3 23.46 16.85 23.55
C PRO A 3 23.86 15.68 22.63
N SER A 4 24.01 14.47 23.18
CA SER A 4 24.30 13.25 22.43
C SER A 4 23.07 12.50 21.90
N ASN A 5 21.85 12.84 22.32
CA ASN A 5 20.65 12.14 21.85
C ASN A 5 20.03 12.86 20.64
N PRO A 6 19.51 12.12 19.63
CA PRO A 6 18.79 12.71 18.51
C PRO A 6 17.62 13.56 18.99
N THR A 7 17.36 14.70 18.33
CA THR A 7 16.14 15.47 18.60
C THR A 7 14.92 14.72 18.06
N TYR A 8 13.89 14.53 18.89
CA TYR A 8 12.68 13.81 18.50
C TYR A 8 11.41 14.36 19.17
N VAL A 9 10.26 14.07 18.55
CA VAL A 9 8.93 14.17 19.17
C VAL A 9 8.18 12.88 18.93
N PHE A 10 8.08 12.06 19.97
CA PHE A 10 7.39 10.77 19.94
C PHE A 10 5.95 10.91 20.43
N LYS A 11 5.01 10.29 19.73
CA LYS A 11 3.57 10.41 19.97
C LYS A 11 2.91 9.04 19.90
N THR A 12 2.16 8.70 20.93
CA THR A 12 1.33 7.50 21.04
C THR A 12 0.11 7.79 21.93
N SER A 13 -0.81 6.85 22.07
CA SER A 13 -1.95 6.95 22.99
C SER A 13 -2.16 5.66 23.77
N THR A 14 -2.79 5.76 24.94
CA THR A 14 -3.18 4.61 25.78
C THR A 14 -3.96 3.56 24.99
N VAL A 15 -4.86 3.99 24.09
CA VAL A 15 -5.61 3.10 23.20
C VAL A 15 -4.68 2.35 22.24
N SER A 16 -3.73 3.05 21.62
CA SER A 16 -2.76 2.44 20.71
C SER A 16 -1.86 1.44 21.42
N LEU A 17 -1.40 1.79 22.63
CA LEU A 17 -0.60 0.90 23.46
C LEU A 17 -1.40 -0.34 23.89
N ASN A 18 -2.68 -0.19 24.28
CA ASN A 18 -3.54 -1.33 24.59
C ASN A 18 -3.77 -2.25 23.38
N ILE A 19 -3.91 -1.70 22.17
CA ILE A 19 -3.97 -2.50 20.95
C ILE A 19 -2.67 -3.30 20.79
N ALA A 20 -1.52 -2.68 21.03
CA ALA A 20 -0.22 -3.33 20.94
C ALA A 20 0.01 -4.41 22.02
N LEU A 21 -0.42 -4.17 23.27
CA LEU A 21 -0.41 -5.21 24.31
C LEU A 21 -1.19 -6.45 23.87
N ASN A 22 -2.32 -6.24 23.21
CA ASN A 22 -3.16 -7.30 22.64
C ASN A 22 -2.55 -7.97 21.39
N MET A 23 -1.52 -7.40 20.78
CA MET A 23 -0.77 -8.01 19.68
C MET A 23 0.31 -8.98 20.17
N GLN A 24 0.58 -9.05 21.47
CA GLN A 24 1.58 -9.94 22.04
C GLN A 24 1.29 -11.40 21.69
N GLN A 25 2.32 -12.18 21.32
CA GLN A 25 2.11 -13.59 20.94
C GLN A 25 1.49 -14.43 22.06
N SER A 26 1.83 -14.13 23.32
CA SER A 26 1.25 -14.79 24.49
C SER A 26 -0.17 -14.32 24.84
N ALA A 27 -0.68 -13.27 24.20
CA ALA A 27 -2.02 -12.77 24.47
C ALA A 27 -3.09 -13.74 23.95
N ASP A 28 -4.21 -13.84 24.66
CA ASP A 28 -5.42 -14.50 24.14
C ASP A 28 -6.35 -13.49 23.48
N HIS A 29 -5.87 -12.91 22.37
CA HIS A 29 -6.60 -11.85 21.66
C HIS A 29 -6.44 -11.99 20.14
N PHE A 30 -7.45 -11.57 19.37
CA PHE A 30 -7.42 -11.68 17.91
C PHE A 30 -6.29 -10.87 17.26
N MET A 31 -5.88 -9.76 17.92
CA MET A 31 -4.78 -8.91 17.47
C MET A 31 -3.41 -9.62 17.49
N ARG A 32 -3.23 -10.74 18.23
CA ARG A 32 -1.96 -11.50 18.25
C ARG A 32 -1.54 -12.06 16.89
N LYS A 33 -2.47 -12.11 15.94
CA LYS A 33 -2.24 -12.60 14.57
C LYS A 33 -1.80 -11.49 13.62
N GLU A 34 -1.86 -10.24 14.05
CA GLU A 34 -1.60 -9.09 13.20
C GLU A 34 -0.12 -8.73 13.17
N TYR A 35 0.34 -8.35 11.98
CA TYR A 35 1.65 -7.75 11.77
C TYR A 35 1.60 -6.26 12.07
N CYS A 36 2.72 -5.70 12.49
CA CYS A 36 2.91 -4.25 12.46
C CYS A 36 3.65 -3.82 11.19
N TYR A 37 3.36 -2.62 10.74
CA TYR A 37 3.86 -2.00 9.53
C TYR A 37 4.64 -0.76 9.92
N PHE A 38 5.94 -0.76 9.62
CA PHE A 38 6.84 0.34 9.98
C PHE A 38 7.41 0.99 8.74
N ASP A 39 7.34 2.32 8.68
CA ASP A 39 7.88 3.09 7.57
C ASP A 39 8.12 4.56 7.95
N GLY A 40 9.04 5.20 7.23
CA GLY A 40 9.40 6.60 7.36
C GLY A 40 8.90 7.43 6.19
N THR A 41 8.26 8.57 6.48
CA THR A 41 7.85 9.55 5.48
C THR A 41 8.63 10.86 5.59
N HIS A 42 9.01 11.41 4.45
CA HIS A 42 9.91 12.56 4.34
C HIS A 42 9.18 13.85 3.93
N SER A 43 7.89 13.75 3.64
CA SER A 43 7.08 14.88 3.16
C SER A 43 6.05 15.34 4.18
N ARG A 44 6.04 14.78 5.39
CA ARG A 44 5.01 15.04 6.39
C ARG A 44 5.31 16.29 7.20
N CYS A 45 6.40 16.29 7.98
CA CYS A 45 6.86 17.42 8.77
C CYS A 45 8.01 18.16 8.07
N HIS A 46 7.94 19.47 8.01
CA HIS A 46 8.99 20.31 7.44
C HIS A 46 10.29 20.17 8.24
N GLY A 47 11.41 19.96 7.55
CA GLY A 47 12.73 19.83 8.17
C GLY A 47 12.98 18.52 8.94
N LEU A 48 11.99 17.64 9.08
CA LEU A 48 12.08 16.40 9.85
C LEU A 48 11.67 15.18 9.02
N LYS A 49 12.00 14.00 9.54
CA LYS A 49 11.53 12.69 9.09
C LYS A 49 10.47 12.19 10.06
N THR A 50 9.37 11.67 9.55
CA THR A 50 8.30 11.13 10.38
C THR A 50 8.32 9.61 10.27
N LEU A 51 8.75 8.94 11.34
CA LEU A 51 8.66 7.49 11.48
C LEU A 51 7.26 7.13 11.98
N THR A 52 6.71 6.03 11.45
CA THR A 52 5.32 5.64 11.74
C THR A 52 5.19 4.16 11.96
N LEU A 53 4.35 3.79 12.93
CA LEU A 53 3.97 2.42 13.21
C LEU A 53 2.47 2.25 13.03
N TRP A 54 2.07 1.26 12.25
CA TRP A 54 0.67 0.96 11.96
C TRP A 54 0.38 -0.52 12.20
N THR A 55 -0.90 -0.85 12.40
CA THR A 55 -1.39 -2.23 12.39
C THR A 55 -2.76 -2.28 11.72
N TYR A 56 -3.14 -3.43 11.20
CA TYR A 56 -4.51 -3.65 10.74
C TYR A 56 -5.37 -4.08 11.93
N HIS A 57 -6.55 -3.48 12.12
CA HIS A 57 -7.47 -3.86 13.18
C HIS A 57 -8.67 -4.62 12.60
N PRO A 58 -8.74 -5.97 12.73
CA PRO A 58 -9.76 -6.80 12.08
C PRO A 58 -11.21 -6.44 12.39
N LEU A 59 -11.53 -6.08 13.62
CA LEU A 59 -12.92 -5.70 13.98
C LEU A 59 -13.33 -4.36 13.38
N LEU A 60 -12.48 -3.34 13.50
CA LEU A 60 -12.72 -2.03 12.89
C LEU A 60 -12.57 -2.05 11.36
N ARG A 61 -12.01 -3.14 10.81
CA ARG A 61 -11.72 -3.36 9.39
C ARG A 61 -10.93 -2.21 8.75
N LYS A 62 -9.97 -1.63 9.48
CA LYS A 62 -9.17 -0.48 9.05
C LYS A 62 -7.72 -0.57 9.52
N LEU A 63 -6.83 0.10 8.81
CA LEU A 63 -5.48 0.38 9.29
C LEU A 63 -5.57 1.42 10.41
N VAL A 64 -4.85 1.18 11.51
CA VAL A 64 -4.79 2.07 12.67
C VAL A 64 -3.34 2.46 12.93
N LYS A 65 -3.14 3.74 13.24
CA LYS A 65 -1.84 4.27 13.64
C LYS A 65 -1.60 3.95 15.09
N LEU A 66 -0.45 3.34 15.40
CA LEU A 66 -0.05 3.01 16.76
C LEU A 66 0.86 4.09 17.35
N ALA A 67 1.84 4.56 16.59
CA ALA A 67 2.76 5.61 17.03
C ALA A 67 3.33 6.40 15.85
N THR A 68 3.75 7.61 16.14
CA THR A 68 4.55 8.45 15.24
C THR A 68 5.74 9.06 15.97
N MET A 69 6.83 9.29 15.25
CA MET A 69 7.94 10.07 15.76
C MET A 69 8.49 10.99 14.68
N ASP A 70 8.51 12.28 14.94
CA ASP A 70 9.27 13.22 14.12
C ASP A 70 10.70 13.29 14.65
N CYS A 71 11.69 13.16 13.78
CA CYS A 71 13.10 13.14 14.12
C CYS A 71 13.94 13.74 13.00
N GLU A 72 15.19 14.10 13.29
CA GLU A 72 16.06 14.77 12.32
C GLU A 72 16.45 13.86 11.13
N ARG A 73 16.57 12.55 11.38
CA ARG A 73 17.13 11.59 10.43
C ARG A 73 16.38 10.26 10.47
N GLU A 74 16.34 9.59 9.33
CA GLU A 74 15.91 8.20 9.21
C GLU A 74 17.18 7.33 9.08
N ASN A 75 17.83 7.08 10.22
CA ASN A 75 18.99 6.21 10.34
C ASN A 75 18.73 5.17 11.45
N GLN A 76 19.66 4.23 11.64
CA GLN A 76 19.51 3.20 12.67
C GLN A 76 19.31 3.79 14.07
N GLU A 77 20.04 4.85 14.41
CA GLU A 77 19.98 5.47 15.73
C GLU A 77 18.57 5.99 16.05
N CYS A 78 17.97 6.77 15.15
CA CYS A 78 16.60 7.26 15.31
C CYS A 78 15.57 6.14 15.31
N ILE A 79 15.74 5.11 14.46
CA ILE A 79 14.78 3.99 14.41
C ILE A 79 14.90 3.12 15.67
N SER A 80 16.11 2.92 16.20
CA SER A 80 16.31 2.20 17.46
C SER A 80 15.74 2.99 18.64
N LEU A 81 15.90 4.32 18.63
CA LEU A 81 15.27 5.21 19.59
C LEU A 81 13.73 5.12 19.53
N PHE A 82 13.14 5.07 18.34
CA PHE A 82 11.69 4.86 18.16
C PHE A 82 11.22 3.61 18.90
N TRP A 83 11.89 2.47 18.69
CA TRP A 83 11.49 1.20 19.29
C TRP A 83 11.75 1.14 20.79
N LYS A 84 12.81 1.79 21.29
CA LYS A 84 13.08 1.94 22.73
C LYS A 84 11.96 2.74 23.41
N LEU A 85 11.62 3.91 22.87
CA LEU A 85 10.50 4.74 23.39
C LEU A 85 9.15 4.01 23.34
N TRP A 86 8.94 3.21 22.30
CA TRP A 86 7.75 2.36 22.19
C TRP A 86 7.70 1.29 23.29
N ASN A 87 8.80 0.58 23.55
CA ASN A 87 8.88 -0.40 24.64
C ASN A 87 8.78 0.25 26.02
N ASP A 88 9.35 1.44 26.21
CA ASP A 88 9.22 2.20 27.46
C ASP A 88 7.75 2.54 27.75
N ALA A 89 7.04 3.06 26.74
CA ALA A 89 5.61 3.37 26.86
C ALA A 89 4.76 2.11 27.13
N LEU A 90 5.10 0.97 26.52
CA LEU A 90 4.42 -0.31 26.78
C LEU A 90 4.73 -0.88 28.17
N SER A 91 5.96 -0.72 28.65
CA SER A 91 6.37 -1.13 29.99
C SER A 91 5.65 -0.33 31.07
N GLU A 92 5.46 0.97 30.85
CA GLU A 92 4.72 1.85 31.75
C GLU A 92 3.25 1.43 31.88
N ILE A 93 2.54 1.28 30.76
CA ILE A 93 1.11 0.95 30.76
C ILE A 93 0.84 -0.50 31.20
N SER A 94 1.72 -1.44 30.86
CA SER A 94 1.61 -2.84 31.31
C SER A 94 2.04 -3.02 32.77
N LYS A 95 2.68 -2.01 33.37
CA LYS A 95 3.32 -2.07 34.70
C LYS A 95 4.34 -3.21 34.81
N ASN A 96 4.99 -3.55 33.70
CA ASN A 96 6.02 -4.57 33.62
C ASN A 96 7.29 -3.95 33.02
N PRO A 97 8.32 -3.66 33.83
CA PRO A 97 9.59 -3.11 33.35
C PRO A 97 10.35 -4.00 32.37
N ALA A 98 10.06 -5.30 32.34
CA ALA A 98 10.65 -6.26 31.40
C ALA A 98 9.78 -6.45 30.14
N TYR A 99 8.71 -5.66 29.97
CA TYR A 99 7.84 -5.80 28.82
C TYR A 99 8.60 -5.42 27.55
N THR A 100 8.59 -6.34 26.59
CA THR A 100 9.13 -6.11 25.25
C THR A 100 8.04 -6.45 24.25
N PHE A 101 7.83 -5.56 23.28
CA PHE A 101 6.83 -5.76 22.23
C PHE A 101 7.21 -6.95 21.34
N ASP A 102 6.35 -7.97 21.29
CA ASP A 102 6.52 -9.15 20.44
C ASP A 102 5.26 -9.43 19.60
N PRO A 103 5.09 -8.71 18.47
CA PRO A 103 3.98 -8.93 17.56
C PRO A 103 4.15 -10.26 16.78
N LYS A 104 3.18 -10.58 15.93
CA LYS A 104 3.31 -11.70 14.98
C LYS A 104 4.53 -11.53 14.07
N GLY A 105 4.84 -10.28 13.70
CA GLY A 105 6.03 -9.89 12.94
C GLY A 105 5.97 -8.45 12.45
N TRP A 106 7.07 -8.02 11.84
CA TRP A 106 7.24 -6.67 11.29
C TRP A 106 7.27 -6.73 9.77
N CYS A 107 6.44 -5.95 9.10
CA CYS A 107 6.53 -5.72 7.66
C CYS A 107 7.12 -4.34 7.41
N MET A 108 8.26 -4.29 6.74
CA MET A 108 9.04 -3.07 6.56
C MET A 108 9.74 -3.08 5.19
N ASP A 109 10.35 -1.94 4.88
CA ASP A 109 11.12 -1.76 3.68
C ASP A 109 12.52 -2.37 3.82
N GLU A 110 13.17 -2.58 2.68
CA GLU A 110 14.49 -3.21 2.61
C GLU A 110 15.64 -2.21 2.88
N ALA A 111 15.42 -1.33 3.86
CA ALA A 111 16.42 -0.38 4.35
C ALA A 111 17.19 -0.99 5.52
N GLY A 112 18.51 -1.06 5.42
CA GLY A 112 19.38 -1.70 6.43
C GLY A 112 19.20 -1.16 7.85
N ALA A 113 18.86 0.13 7.96
CA ALA A 113 18.57 0.78 9.24
C ALA A 113 17.35 0.17 9.97
N ASN A 114 16.32 -0.28 9.25
CA ASN A 114 15.16 -0.96 9.84
C ASN A 114 15.58 -2.30 10.47
N TRP A 115 16.29 -3.11 9.69
CA TRP A 115 16.76 -4.44 10.11
C TRP A 115 17.71 -4.35 11.30
N SER A 116 18.69 -3.45 11.23
CA SER A 116 19.68 -3.26 12.29
C SER A 116 19.03 -2.75 13.58
N ALA A 117 18.03 -1.87 13.49
CA ALA A 117 17.31 -1.39 14.67
C ALA A 117 16.44 -2.48 15.31
N ILE A 118 15.81 -3.37 14.53
CA ILE A 118 15.08 -4.51 15.08
C ILE A 118 16.04 -5.46 15.81
N GLU A 119 17.18 -5.78 15.20
CA GLU A 119 18.19 -6.63 15.83
C GLU A 119 18.75 -6.01 17.12
N GLU A 120 19.04 -4.71 17.11
CA GLU A 120 19.56 -3.99 18.28
C GLU A 120 18.56 -3.99 19.45
N VAL A 121 17.27 -3.79 19.18
CA VAL A 121 16.26 -3.58 20.23
C VAL A 121 15.59 -4.89 20.67
N PHE A 122 15.37 -5.83 19.75
CA PHE A 122 14.62 -7.06 19.98
C PHE A 122 15.48 -8.34 19.87
N GLY A 123 16.75 -8.21 19.48
CA GLY A 123 17.67 -9.33 19.28
C GLY A 123 17.57 -10.00 17.90
N SER A 124 18.60 -10.75 17.52
CA SER A 124 18.71 -11.38 16.19
C SER A 124 17.58 -12.37 15.88
N GLU A 125 16.97 -12.98 16.89
CA GLU A 125 15.83 -13.89 16.70
C GLU A 125 14.60 -13.17 16.14
N ALA A 126 14.42 -11.88 16.45
CA ALA A 126 13.30 -11.08 15.96
C ALA A 126 13.32 -10.91 14.44
N LEU A 127 14.52 -10.97 13.82
CA LEU A 127 14.68 -10.85 12.36
C LEU A 127 13.98 -12.00 11.61
N SER A 128 13.80 -13.15 12.24
CA SER A 128 13.05 -14.28 11.66
C SER A 128 11.55 -13.97 11.48
N LYS A 129 11.04 -12.98 12.23
CA LYS A 129 9.65 -12.48 12.15
C LYS A 129 9.53 -11.25 11.24
N CYS A 130 10.65 -10.71 10.77
CA CYS A 130 10.66 -9.58 9.85
C CYS A 130 10.33 -10.02 8.42
N LYS A 131 9.68 -9.12 7.70
CA LYS A 131 9.28 -9.31 6.32
C LYS A 131 9.51 -8.05 5.50
N SER A 132 10.07 -8.27 4.31
CA SER A 132 10.23 -7.23 3.31
C SER A 132 8.96 -7.02 2.51
N CYS A 133 8.69 -5.77 2.18
CA CYS A 133 7.59 -5.38 1.31
C CYS A 133 7.76 -5.91 -0.13
N GLU A 134 6.80 -6.70 -0.65
CA GLU A 134 6.80 -7.14 -2.06
C GLU A 134 6.66 -5.97 -3.04
N PHE A 135 6.02 -4.88 -2.63
CA PHE A 135 5.86 -3.70 -3.49
C PHE A 135 7.23 -3.07 -3.78
N HIS A 136 8.05 -2.89 -2.73
CA HIS A 136 9.42 -2.40 -2.87
C HIS A 136 10.31 -3.30 -3.74
N PHE A 137 10.15 -4.62 -3.67
CA PHE A 137 10.79 -5.55 -4.59
C PHE A 137 10.37 -5.29 -6.04
N LYS A 138 9.07 -5.17 -6.30
CA LYS A 138 8.51 -4.94 -7.64
C LYS A 138 8.94 -3.60 -8.23
N ASP A 139 8.98 -2.56 -7.41
CA ASP A 139 9.48 -1.24 -7.81
C ASP A 139 10.98 -1.27 -8.12
N CYS A 140 11.76 -1.97 -7.30
CA CYS A 140 13.17 -2.19 -7.56
C CYS A 140 13.39 -2.95 -8.88
N ARG A 141 12.62 -4.01 -9.13
CA ARG A 141 12.62 -4.75 -10.40
C ARG A 141 12.25 -3.84 -11.57
N ASN A 142 11.22 -3.00 -11.44
CA ASN A 142 10.79 -2.08 -12.49
C ASN A 142 11.87 -1.04 -12.85
N ARG A 143 12.72 -0.65 -11.89
CA ARG A 143 13.92 0.15 -12.19
C ARG A 143 14.96 -0.66 -12.95
N HIS A 144 15.28 -1.86 -12.48
CA HIS A 144 16.34 -2.67 -13.07
C HIS A 144 15.99 -3.15 -14.49
N ARG A 145 14.72 -3.44 -14.78
CA ARG A 145 14.31 -3.80 -16.15
C ARG A 145 14.55 -2.67 -17.17
N ARG A 146 14.75 -1.42 -16.75
CA ARG A 146 15.00 -0.29 -17.68
C ARG A 146 16.31 -0.43 -18.46
N VAL A 147 17.25 -1.24 -17.98
CA VAL A 147 18.55 -1.49 -18.66
C VAL A 147 18.42 -2.46 -19.85
N LEU A 148 17.27 -3.12 -19.99
CA LEU A 148 16.94 -3.99 -21.11
C LEU A 148 16.49 -3.16 -22.31
N SER A 149 16.83 -3.62 -23.50
CA SER A 149 16.73 -2.84 -24.72
C SER A 149 15.34 -2.92 -25.33
N THR A 150 14.74 -4.12 -25.37
CA THR A 150 13.43 -4.33 -26.01
C THR A 150 12.30 -4.45 -24.98
N GLN A 151 11.07 -4.19 -25.41
CA GLN A 151 9.91 -4.39 -24.54
C GLN A 151 9.69 -5.88 -24.21
N GLU A 152 9.98 -6.78 -25.15
CA GLU A 152 9.93 -8.23 -24.96
C GLU A 152 10.88 -8.70 -23.87
N GLU A 153 12.15 -8.26 -23.90
CA GLU A 153 13.12 -8.55 -22.84
C GLU A 153 12.63 -8.07 -21.48
N LYS A 154 12.09 -6.84 -21.45
CA LYS A 154 11.56 -6.22 -20.23
C LYS A 154 10.40 -7.02 -19.65
N ASP A 155 9.51 -7.52 -20.49
CA ASP A 155 8.34 -8.32 -20.09
C ASP A 155 8.77 -9.72 -19.62
N LYS A 156 9.66 -10.39 -20.36
CA LYS A 156 10.24 -11.69 -19.97
C LYS A 156 10.98 -11.61 -18.63
N PHE A 157 11.78 -10.57 -18.42
CA PHE A 157 12.45 -10.33 -17.13
C PHE A 157 11.44 -10.14 -15.99
N THR A 158 10.36 -9.39 -16.25
CA THR A 158 9.30 -9.14 -15.27
C THR A 158 8.58 -10.42 -14.90
N GLU A 159 8.27 -11.24 -15.89
CA GLU A 159 7.63 -12.53 -15.69
C GLU A 159 8.52 -13.46 -14.86
N LEU A 160 9.78 -13.65 -15.24
CA LEU A 160 10.72 -14.54 -14.54
C LEU A 160 10.95 -14.12 -13.09
N THR A 161 11.08 -12.81 -12.84
CA THR A 161 11.21 -12.28 -11.47
C THR A 161 9.92 -12.40 -10.66
N ASP A 162 8.73 -12.29 -11.27
CA ASP A 162 7.46 -12.56 -10.60
C ASP A 162 7.27 -14.05 -10.28
N ARG A 163 7.65 -14.95 -11.21
CA ARG A 163 7.66 -16.40 -10.95
C ARG A 163 8.59 -16.72 -9.76
N MET A 164 9.77 -16.12 -9.72
CA MET A 164 10.69 -16.22 -8.58
C MET A 164 10.05 -15.71 -7.28
N LEU A 165 9.38 -14.55 -7.30
CA LEU A 165 8.72 -13.98 -6.12
C LEU A 165 7.59 -14.85 -5.58
N TYR A 166 6.80 -15.44 -6.48
CA TYR A 166 5.57 -16.13 -6.15
C TYR A 166 5.71 -17.63 -5.88
N ALA A 167 6.87 -18.22 -6.17
CA ALA A 167 7.18 -19.62 -5.89
C ALA A 167 6.86 -19.95 -4.41
N THR A 168 6.04 -20.98 -4.17
CA THR A 168 5.66 -21.37 -2.79
C THR A 168 6.60 -22.41 -2.18
N THR A 169 7.51 -22.96 -2.99
CA THR A 169 8.46 -24.00 -2.59
C THR A 169 9.88 -23.61 -3.01
N THR A 170 10.87 -24.11 -2.25
CA THR A 170 12.29 -23.79 -2.49
C THR A 170 12.78 -24.34 -3.84
N SER A 171 12.34 -25.53 -4.23
CA SER A 171 12.69 -26.13 -5.53
C SER A 171 12.13 -25.32 -6.71
N THR A 172 10.86 -24.90 -6.68
CA THR A 172 10.28 -24.05 -7.73
C THR A 172 11.00 -22.71 -7.81
N TYR A 173 11.35 -22.12 -6.67
CA TYR A 173 12.16 -20.91 -6.65
C TYR A 173 13.51 -21.13 -7.34
N GLN A 174 14.24 -22.19 -7.00
CA GLN A 174 15.58 -22.45 -7.56
C GLN A 174 15.52 -22.67 -9.07
N LYS A 175 14.52 -23.40 -9.55
CA LYS A 175 14.24 -23.51 -10.99
C LYS A 175 14.04 -22.14 -11.64
N ASN A 176 13.17 -21.30 -11.06
CA ASN A 176 12.89 -19.96 -11.59
C ASN A 176 14.12 -19.04 -11.53
N LEU A 177 14.96 -19.18 -10.50
CA LEU A 177 16.22 -18.45 -10.37
C LEU A 177 17.19 -18.84 -11.50
N MET A 178 17.37 -20.14 -11.77
CA MET A 178 18.22 -20.59 -12.88
C MET A 178 17.71 -20.09 -14.24
N GLU A 179 16.40 -20.16 -14.50
CA GLU A 179 15.79 -19.62 -15.72
C GLU A 179 16.05 -18.11 -15.86
N LEU A 180 15.93 -17.34 -14.78
CA LEU A 180 16.23 -15.92 -14.75
C LEU A 180 17.71 -15.62 -15.02
N LEU A 181 18.63 -16.37 -14.40
CA LEU A 181 20.07 -16.19 -14.58
C LEU A 181 20.50 -16.53 -16.01
N ASN A 182 19.97 -17.61 -16.59
CA ASN A 182 20.23 -17.98 -17.99
C ASN A 182 19.74 -16.87 -18.94
N PHE A 183 18.53 -16.35 -18.73
CA PHE A 183 18.01 -15.22 -19.49
C PHE A 183 18.92 -13.97 -19.38
N ILE A 184 19.41 -13.66 -18.18
CA ILE A 184 20.32 -12.52 -17.96
C ILE A 184 21.64 -12.70 -18.72
N ASP A 185 22.16 -13.92 -18.76
CA ASP A 185 23.38 -14.27 -19.49
C ASP A 185 23.14 -14.17 -21.03
N GLU A 186 21.97 -14.58 -21.53
CA GLU A 186 21.53 -14.42 -22.94
C GLU A 186 21.50 -12.95 -23.38
N VAL A 187 20.87 -12.08 -22.59
CA VAL A 187 20.76 -10.64 -22.90
C VAL A 187 22.03 -9.84 -22.55
N ARG A 188 23.06 -10.51 -22.01
CA ARG A 188 24.37 -9.94 -21.65
C ARG A 188 24.23 -8.68 -20.77
N ARG A 189 23.54 -8.80 -19.64
CA ARG A 189 23.35 -7.73 -18.65
C ARG A 189 23.87 -8.13 -17.26
N PRO A 190 25.20 -8.14 -17.02
CA PRO A 190 25.80 -8.64 -15.77
C PRO A 190 25.39 -7.85 -14.52
N ASN A 191 24.99 -6.58 -14.68
CA ASN A 191 24.45 -5.75 -13.60
C ASN A 191 23.13 -6.32 -13.04
N LEU A 192 22.29 -6.95 -13.88
CA LEU A 192 21.08 -7.62 -13.41
C LEU A 192 21.40 -8.86 -12.58
N LYS A 193 22.47 -9.58 -12.90
CA LYS A 193 22.93 -10.75 -12.14
C LYS A 193 23.31 -10.37 -10.72
N SER A 194 24.04 -9.26 -10.57
CA SER A 194 24.42 -8.71 -9.26
C SER A 194 23.18 -8.33 -8.44
N TRP A 195 22.18 -7.71 -9.07
CA TRP A 195 20.91 -7.38 -8.44
C TRP A 195 20.10 -8.63 -8.02
N VAL A 196 20.04 -9.66 -8.85
CA VAL A 196 19.37 -10.93 -8.50
C VAL A 196 20.07 -11.60 -7.32
N ASN A 197 21.40 -11.69 -7.33
CA ASN A 197 22.17 -12.27 -6.24
C ASN A 197 21.93 -11.52 -4.91
N TRP A 198 21.89 -10.19 -4.96
CA TRP A 198 21.59 -9.37 -3.78
C TRP A 198 20.25 -9.71 -3.13
N TRP A 199 19.20 -9.97 -3.94
CA TRP A 199 17.91 -10.43 -3.44
C TRP A 199 17.91 -11.89 -3.03
N HIS A 200 18.71 -12.74 -3.69
CA HIS A 200 18.84 -14.15 -3.34
C HIS A 200 19.48 -14.34 -1.95
N ASP A 201 20.46 -13.53 -1.59
CA ASP A 201 21.07 -13.51 -0.26
C ASP A 201 20.05 -13.18 0.85
N ARG A 202 18.96 -12.51 0.46
CA ARG A 202 17.85 -12.00 1.27
C ARG A 202 16.56 -12.81 1.14
N ARG A 203 16.64 -13.99 0.52
CA ARG A 203 15.47 -14.77 0.08
C ARG A 203 14.47 -15.09 1.19
N ASP A 204 14.97 -15.25 2.42
CA ASP A 204 14.20 -15.81 3.54
C ASP A 204 13.05 -14.90 3.99
N HIS A 205 13.15 -13.59 3.76
CA HIS A 205 12.18 -12.61 4.26
C HIS A 205 11.37 -11.89 3.17
N ILE A 206 11.66 -12.11 1.88
CA ILE A 206 10.90 -11.53 0.76
C ILE A 206 10.13 -12.60 -0.03
N PHE A 207 10.77 -13.71 -0.36
CA PHE A 207 10.22 -14.69 -1.29
C PHE A 207 9.28 -15.68 -0.61
N ARG A 208 8.22 -16.07 -1.33
CA ARG A 208 7.13 -16.86 -0.74
C ARG A 208 7.56 -18.25 -0.29
N ALA A 209 8.58 -18.83 -0.93
CA ALA A 209 9.11 -20.14 -0.64
C ALA A 209 9.71 -20.29 0.78
N TRP A 210 10.08 -19.19 1.43
CA TRP A 210 10.68 -19.19 2.77
C TRP A 210 9.82 -18.48 3.82
N ARG A 211 8.61 -18.05 3.46
CA ARG A 211 7.77 -17.28 4.38
C ARG A 211 7.45 -18.05 5.66
N PRO A 212 7.41 -17.37 6.81
CA PRO A 212 6.88 -17.95 8.04
C PRO A 212 5.50 -18.55 7.80
N ALA A 213 5.23 -19.70 8.40
CA ALA A 213 3.90 -20.30 8.37
C ALA A 213 2.86 -19.29 8.91
N ASN A 214 1.73 -19.17 8.20
CA ASN A 214 0.55 -18.32 8.50
C ASN A 214 0.52 -16.94 7.83
N ASN A 215 0.42 -16.91 6.49
CA ASN A 215 -0.06 -15.79 5.66
C ASN A 215 0.49 -14.39 6.04
N PRO A 216 1.81 -14.17 5.99
CA PRO A 216 2.37 -12.86 6.27
C PRO A 216 1.96 -11.83 5.21
N PRO A 217 1.80 -10.53 5.56
CA PRO A 217 1.30 -9.50 4.66
C PRO A 217 2.22 -9.29 3.45
N ASN A 218 1.67 -9.15 2.25
CA ASN A 218 2.50 -9.01 1.04
C ASN A 218 3.19 -7.64 0.95
N THR A 219 2.60 -6.60 1.50
CA THR A 219 3.07 -5.23 1.37
C THR A 219 3.11 -4.54 2.73
N ASN A 220 3.99 -3.55 2.85
CA ASN A 220 4.03 -2.64 3.99
C ASN A 220 2.82 -1.70 3.89
N LEU A 221 1.82 -1.86 4.78
CA LEU A 221 0.61 -1.05 4.72
C LEU A 221 0.81 0.38 5.26
N ALA A 222 1.98 0.70 5.82
CA ALA A 222 2.29 2.06 6.24
C ALA A 222 2.19 3.07 5.07
N GLU A 223 2.57 2.65 3.85
CA GLU A 223 2.41 3.46 2.63
C GLU A 223 0.96 3.87 2.36
N VAL A 224 -0.01 3.02 2.73
CA VAL A 224 -1.45 3.32 2.60
C VAL A 224 -1.82 4.44 3.58
N GLY A 225 -1.29 4.38 4.81
CA GLY A 225 -1.42 5.44 5.81
C GLY A 225 -0.80 6.76 5.33
N HIS A 226 0.43 6.72 4.81
CA HIS A 226 1.09 7.90 4.26
C HIS A 226 0.37 8.48 3.05
N SER A 227 -0.17 7.61 2.20
CA SER A 227 -1.00 8.01 1.06
C SER A 227 -2.27 8.72 1.55
N SER A 228 -2.92 8.24 2.61
CA SER A 228 -4.08 8.91 3.20
C SER A 228 -3.73 10.32 3.66
N TRP A 229 -2.61 10.51 4.37
CA TRP A 229 -2.13 11.85 4.73
C TRP A 229 -1.88 12.73 3.50
N ALA A 230 -1.24 12.17 2.47
CA ALA A 230 -0.99 12.89 1.24
C ALA A 230 -2.28 13.40 0.57
N HIS A 231 -3.35 12.60 0.57
CA HIS A 231 -4.65 12.98 0.00
C HIS A 231 -5.38 14.03 0.84
N GLN A 232 -5.14 14.06 2.15
CA GLN A 232 -5.70 15.06 3.06
C GLN A 232 -4.95 16.40 3.05
N GLY A 233 -3.95 16.56 2.17
CA GLY A 233 -3.11 17.76 2.13
C GLY A 233 -2.10 17.83 3.29
N ALA A 234 -1.94 16.74 4.02
CA ALA A 234 -1.20 16.65 5.26
C ALA A 234 0.32 16.50 4.99
N LYS A 235 0.88 17.41 4.17
CA LYS A 235 2.28 17.44 3.73
C LYS A 235 2.95 18.76 4.11
N ASN A 236 4.24 18.69 4.41
CA ASN A 236 5.11 19.83 4.71
C ASN A 236 4.54 20.74 5.82
N LEU A 237 3.98 20.12 6.85
CA LEU A 237 3.45 20.81 8.03
C LEU A 237 4.59 21.24 8.95
N ASP A 238 4.40 22.29 9.72
CA ASP A 238 5.26 22.53 10.88
C ASP A 238 5.04 21.45 11.96
N LEU A 239 5.99 21.33 12.89
CA LEU A 239 6.00 20.29 13.93
C LEU A 239 4.75 20.34 14.84
N ILE A 240 4.27 21.54 15.18
CA ILE A 240 3.11 21.69 16.07
C ILE A 240 1.83 21.26 15.36
N THR A 241 1.66 21.66 14.10
CA THR A 241 0.51 21.25 13.28
C THR A 241 0.54 19.73 13.03
N ALA A 242 1.70 19.15 12.71
CA ALA A 242 1.85 17.71 12.56
C ALA A 242 1.49 16.95 13.85
N ALA A 243 1.99 17.41 15.00
CA ALA A 243 1.66 16.83 16.31
C ALA A 243 0.16 16.94 16.64
N LYS A 244 -0.47 18.10 16.37
CA LYS A 244 -1.90 18.31 16.58
C LYS A 244 -2.75 17.33 15.73
N GLU A 245 -2.40 17.14 14.46
CA GLU A 245 -3.09 16.19 13.60
C GLU A 245 -2.90 14.75 14.09
N ASP A 246 -1.70 14.38 14.54
CA ASP A 246 -1.43 13.06 15.08
C ASP A 246 -2.27 12.76 16.33
N ILE A 247 -2.32 13.71 17.27
CA ILE A 247 -3.16 13.63 18.48
C ILE A 247 -4.64 13.52 18.09
N THR A 248 -5.08 14.32 17.13
CA THR A 248 -6.47 14.29 16.65
C THR A 248 -6.83 12.92 16.07
N GLU A 249 -5.92 12.29 15.32
CA GLU A 249 -6.12 10.94 14.78
C GLU A 249 -6.21 9.88 15.89
N MET A 250 -5.38 10.00 16.93
CA MET A 250 -5.40 9.11 18.10
C MET A 250 -6.71 9.24 18.90
N VAL A 251 -7.19 10.47 19.13
CA VAL A 251 -8.49 10.71 19.78
C VAL A 251 -9.64 10.15 18.92
N ARG A 252 -9.60 10.33 17.60
CA ARG A 252 -10.60 9.74 16.69
C ARG A 252 -10.58 8.21 16.71
N LEU A 253 -9.42 7.59 16.89
CA LEU A 253 -9.32 6.13 17.04
C LEU A 253 -10.04 5.65 18.31
N GLU A 254 -9.84 6.35 19.44
CA GLU A 254 -10.52 6.05 20.70
C GLU A 254 -12.04 6.14 20.55
N VAL A 255 -12.54 7.25 20.01
CA VAL A 255 -13.98 7.43 19.73
C VAL A 255 -14.51 6.34 18.77
N SER A 256 -13.72 5.95 17.76
CA SER A 256 -14.11 4.88 16.84
C SER A 256 -14.26 3.53 17.56
N ILE A 257 -13.38 3.22 18.52
CA ILE A 257 -13.45 1.98 19.28
C ILE A 257 -14.65 1.99 20.21
N GLN A 258 -14.87 3.09 20.93
CA GLN A 258 -16.01 3.23 21.85
C GLN A 258 -17.34 3.10 21.12
N THR A 259 -17.51 3.83 20.01
CA THR A 259 -18.73 3.76 19.19
C THR A 259 -18.92 2.40 18.52
N PHE A 260 -17.84 1.68 18.20
CA PHE A 260 -17.94 0.31 17.69
C PHE A 260 -18.38 -0.66 18.80
N GLN A 261 -17.82 -0.51 20.00
CA GLN A 261 -18.17 -1.33 21.17
C GLN A 261 -19.62 -1.11 21.63
N SER A 262 -20.14 0.12 21.52
CA SER A 262 -21.56 0.42 21.79
C SER A 262 -22.51 -0.05 20.68
N GLY A 263 -21.99 -0.51 19.53
CA GLY A 263 -22.77 -0.94 18.39
C GLY A 263 -23.35 0.21 17.54
N GLU A 264 -22.94 1.45 17.81
CA GLU A 264 -23.40 2.64 17.10
C GLU A 264 -22.73 2.82 15.75
N SER A 265 -21.50 2.32 15.58
CA SER A 265 -20.75 2.42 14.33
C SER A 265 -20.64 1.08 13.60
N LYS A 266 -20.68 1.15 12.26
CA LYS A 266 -20.38 0.02 11.39
C LYS A 266 -18.87 -0.09 11.19
N PRO A 267 -18.33 -1.32 11.02
CA PRO A 267 -16.92 -1.49 10.73
C PRO A 267 -16.58 -0.93 9.34
N GLY A 268 -15.29 -0.64 9.12
CA GLY A 268 -14.78 -0.18 7.84
C GLY A 268 -14.90 -1.21 6.71
N ASN A 269 -14.40 -0.84 5.53
CA ASN A 269 -14.51 -1.63 4.31
C ASN A 269 -13.34 -2.59 4.07
N GLY A 270 -12.33 -2.63 4.94
CA GLY A 270 -11.19 -3.54 4.78
C GLY A 270 -11.55 -5.02 4.96
N PRO A 271 -10.60 -5.94 4.76
CA PRO A 271 -10.85 -7.37 4.92
C PRO A 271 -11.37 -7.76 6.31
N SER A 272 -12.48 -8.51 6.38
CA SER A 272 -12.92 -9.08 7.66
C SER A 272 -11.98 -10.19 8.13
N PHE A 273 -12.08 -10.54 9.41
CA PHE A 273 -11.36 -11.68 9.98
C PHE A 273 -11.65 -12.99 9.21
N GLU A 274 -12.92 -13.24 8.87
CA GLU A 274 -13.34 -14.41 8.08
C GLU A 274 -12.72 -14.40 6.68
N GLN A 275 -12.69 -13.24 6.01
CA GLN A 275 -12.02 -13.10 4.71
C GLN A 275 -10.51 -13.40 4.83
N GLY A 276 -9.88 -12.99 5.93
CA GLY A 276 -8.50 -13.34 6.24
C GLY A 276 -8.27 -14.85 6.38
N ILE A 277 -9.16 -15.55 7.11
CA ILE A 277 -9.12 -17.02 7.25
C ILE A 277 -9.30 -17.69 5.89
N CYS A 278 -10.32 -17.31 5.12
CA CYS A 278 -10.58 -17.87 3.80
C CYS A 278 -9.36 -17.70 2.88
N LYS A 279 -8.76 -16.50 2.85
CA LYS A 279 -7.54 -16.25 2.07
C LYS A 279 -6.39 -17.17 2.51
N SER A 280 -6.16 -17.30 3.83
CA SER A 280 -5.13 -18.20 4.37
C SER A 280 -5.37 -19.65 3.95
N TYR A 281 -6.62 -20.11 3.97
CA TYR A 281 -6.97 -21.47 3.56
C TYR A 281 -6.67 -21.71 2.06
N TYR A 282 -7.06 -20.78 1.19
CA TYR A 282 -6.73 -20.87 -0.24
C TYR A 282 -5.22 -20.90 -0.51
N GLU A 283 -4.44 -20.12 0.22
CA GLU A 283 -2.97 -20.13 0.08
C GLU A 283 -2.35 -21.45 0.55
N GLN A 284 -2.86 -22.05 1.63
CA GLN A 284 -2.44 -23.37 2.10
C GLN A 284 -2.76 -24.46 1.07
N GLN A 285 -3.98 -24.45 0.48
CA GLN A 285 -4.35 -25.39 -0.57
C GLN A 285 -3.43 -25.26 -1.81
N ARG A 286 -3.12 -24.03 -2.22
CA ARG A 286 -2.20 -23.78 -3.34
C ARG A 286 -0.81 -24.35 -3.08
N THR A 287 -0.29 -24.12 -1.87
CA THR A 287 1.01 -24.65 -1.44
C THR A 287 1.01 -26.18 -1.43
N ALA A 288 -0.06 -26.80 -0.92
CA ALA A 288 -0.21 -28.26 -0.90
C ALA A 288 -0.24 -28.84 -2.33
N LYS A 289 -0.91 -28.17 -3.27
CA LYS A 289 -0.94 -28.57 -4.68
C LYS A 289 0.44 -28.49 -5.32
N GLU A 290 1.14 -27.37 -5.17
CA GLU A 290 2.51 -27.21 -5.72
C GLU A 290 3.47 -28.25 -5.13
N PHE A 291 3.32 -28.60 -3.86
CA PHE A 291 4.10 -29.66 -3.23
C PHE A 291 3.79 -31.05 -3.81
N ALA A 292 2.51 -31.36 -4.05
CA ALA A 292 2.12 -32.62 -4.69
C ALA A 292 2.68 -32.74 -6.11
N ASP A 293 2.63 -31.65 -6.89
CA ASP A 293 3.20 -31.60 -8.25
C ASP A 293 4.73 -31.84 -8.23
N GLN A 294 5.43 -31.40 -7.18
CA GLN A 294 6.86 -31.66 -6.99
C GLN A 294 7.18 -33.12 -6.67
N LEU A 295 6.39 -33.75 -5.79
CA LEU A 295 6.58 -35.17 -5.50
C LEU A 295 6.44 -36.02 -6.76
N CYS A 296 5.53 -35.64 -7.66
CA CYS A 296 5.32 -36.32 -8.94
C CYS A 296 6.44 -36.06 -9.97
N SER A 297 7.20 -34.96 -9.87
CA SER A 297 8.21 -34.55 -10.86
C SER A 297 9.66 -34.87 -10.48
N GLY A 298 9.87 -35.54 -9.34
CA GLY A 298 11.20 -35.89 -8.83
C GLY A 298 11.70 -34.87 -7.81
N PHE A 299 11.79 -35.30 -6.55
CA PHE A 299 12.14 -34.45 -5.43
C PHE A 299 13.67 -34.26 -5.34
N THR A 300 14.12 -33.01 -5.26
CA THR A 300 15.50 -32.69 -4.83
C THR A 300 15.41 -31.96 -3.50
N GLU A 301 15.90 -32.59 -2.45
CA GLU A 301 15.91 -32.01 -1.11
C GLU A 301 16.97 -30.89 -1.07
N ILE A 302 16.54 -29.65 -0.89
CA ILE A 302 17.45 -28.50 -0.73
C ILE A 302 17.30 -27.97 0.69
N SER A 303 18.39 -28.06 1.45
CA SER A 303 18.50 -27.60 2.83
C SER A 303 18.13 -26.12 2.98
N ARG A 304 17.36 -25.81 4.03
CA ARG A 304 17.02 -24.44 4.43
C ARG A 304 18.22 -23.79 5.12
N SER A 305 19.14 -23.23 4.35
CA SER A 305 20.12 -22.28 4.87
C SER A 305 19.42 -20.94 5.13
N VAL A 306 19.36 -20.52 6.40
CA VAL A 306 18.72 -19.27 6.83
C VAL A 306 19.78 -18.20 7.06
N THR A 307 19.66 -17.06 6.38
CA THR A 307 20.52 -15.88 6.59
C THR A 307 19.69 -14.60 6.61
N HIS A 308 19.56 -13.98 7.78
CA HIS A 308 18.76 -12.74 7.97
C HIS A 308 19.58 -11.44 7.87
N ARG A 309 20.78 -11.48 7.28
CA ARG A 309 21.68 -10.32 7.27
C ARG A 309 21.37 -9.38 6.11
N VAL A 310 20.90 -8.19 6.43
CA VAL A 310 20.78 -7.05 5.50
C VAL A 310 21.90 -6.06 5.83
N ASP A 311 22.68 -5.67 4.82
CA ASP A 311 23.70 -4.62 4.95
C ASP A 311 23.09 -3.32 5.53
N GLN A 312 23.66 -2.82 6.62
CA GLN A 312 23.24 -1.61 7.33
C GLN A 312 23.17 -0.38 6.43
N SER A 313 24.05 -0.31 5.42
CA SER A 313 24.11 0.81 4.47
C SER A 313 23.09 0.70 3.32
N ALA A 314 22.38 -0.42 3.20
CA ALA A 314 21.42 -0.63 2.12
C ALA A 314 20.25 0.37 2.23
N SER A 315 20.00 1.11 1.16
CA SER A 315 18.83 1.98 1.03
C SER A 315 17.97 1.56 -0.16
N HIS A 316 16.93 0.78 0.07
CA HIS A 316 15.91 0.49 -0.95
C HIS A 316 14.63 1.24 -0.61
N ARG A 317 14.37 2.30 -1.38
CA ARG A 317 13.15 3.11 -1.30
C ARG A 317 12.33 2.94 -2.59
N ALA A 318 11.00 3.01 -2.50
CA ALA A 318 10.13 3.18 -3.64
C ALA A 318 10.43 4.53 -4.33
N ASP A 319 10.36 4.54 -5.66
CA ASP A 319 10.46 5.79 -6.40
C ASP A 319 9.15 6.57 -6.18
N LYS A 320 9.25 7.87 -5.93
CA LYS A 320 8.06 8.73 -6.01
C LYS A 320 7.50 8.64 -7.42
N GLU A 321 6.17 8.49 -7.57
CA GLU A 321 5.52 8.56 -8.89
C GLU A 321 5.97 9.84 -9.61
N VAL A 322 6.76 9.68 -10.66
CA VAL A 322 7.24 10.80 -11.47
C VAL A 322 6.15 11.17 -12.44
N ARG A 323 5.49 12.31 -12.20
CA ARG A 323 4.54 12.89 -13.15
C ARG A 323 5.31 13.35 -14.39
N SER A 324 4.82 13.02 -15.58
CA SER A 324 5.47 13.42 -16.84
C SER A 324 5.34 14.93 -17.15
N ALA A 325 4.63 15.69 -16.31
CA ALA A 325 4.45 17.13 -16.41
C ALA A 325 4.29 17.73 -15.00
N HIS A 326 4.54 19.03 -14.83
CA HIS A 326 4.43 19.68 -13.52
C HIS A 326 2.96 19.86 -13.10
N THR A 327 2.68 19.64 -11.82
CA THR A 327 1.40 20.04 -11.20
C THR A 327 1.27 21.56 -11.18
N ARG A 328 0.17 22.08 -11.70
CA ARG A 328 -0.20 23.47 -11.50
C ARG A 328 -0.84 23.64 -10.14
N THR A 329 -0.27 24.52 -9.33
CA THR A 329 -0.78 24.88 -7.99
C THR A 329 -1.84 25.98 -8.05
N ARG A 330 -2.03 26.62 -9.20
CA ARG A 330 -3.00 27.71 -9.40
C ARG A 330 -3.60 27.67 -10.80
N HIS A 331 -4.92 27.82 -10.86
CA HIS A 331 -5.66 27.91 -12.12
C HIS A 331 -5.24 29.14 -12.92
N SER A 332 -4.86 28.94 -14.18
CA SER A 332 -4.58 30.05 -15.10
C SER A 332 -5.88 30.69 -15.59
N GLN A 333 -5.84 31.95 -16.04
CA GLN A 333 -7.03 32.63 -16.59
C GLN A 333 -7.58 31.89 -17.81
N GLU A 334 -6.71 31.28 -18.60
CA GLU A 334 -7.03 30.47 -19.77
C GLU A 334 -7.69 29.13 -19.40
N PHE A 335 -7.28 28.52 -18.28
CA PHE A 335 -7.97 27.36 -17.72
C PHE A 335 -9.39 27.74 -17.29
N THR A 336 -9.56 28.83 -16.54
CA THR A 336 -10.89 29.31 -16.11
C THR A 336 -11.80 29.57 -17.30
N ARG A 337 -11.27 30.18 -18.37
CA ARG A 337 -12.01 30.39 -19.63
C ARG A 337 -12.41 29.07 -20.28
N SER A 338 -11.53 28.07 -20.30
CA SER A 338 -11.80 26.75 -20.88
C SER A 338 -12.82 25.95 -20.07
N LEU A 339 -12.79 26.11 -18.74
CA LEU A 339 -13.75 25.53 -17.80
C LEU A 339 -15.14 26.14 -17.98
N GLU A 340 -15.24 27.46 -18.04
CA GLU A 340 -16.49 28.16 -18.36
C GLU A 340 -17.07 27.74 -19.71
N LEU A 341 -16.19 27.56 -20.71
CA LEU A 341 -16.59 27.04 -22.00
C LEU A 341 -17.14 25.61 -21.85
N ALA A 342 -16.44 24.72 -21.14
CA ALA A 342 -16.86 23.35 -20.91
C ALA A 342 -18.24 23.27 -20.23
N LYS A 343 -18.55 24.17 -19.29
CA LYS A 343 -19.88 24.24 -18.65
C LYS A 343 -21.00 24.63 -19.60
N ARG A 344 -20.69 25.46 -20.61
CA ARG A 344 -21.66 25.93 -21.62
C ARG A 344 -21.76 25.00 -22.83
N TYR A 345 -20.78 24.11 -23.02
CA TYR A 345 -20.73 23.21 -24.16
C TYR A 345 -21.88 22.19 -24.12
N ARG A 346 -22.61 22.05 -25.22
CA ARG A 346 -23.60 20.98 -25.44
C ARG A 346 -22.94 19.79 -26.13
N LEU A 347 -21.90 19.24 -25.50
CA LEU A 347 -21.22 18.05 -26.01
C LEU A 347 -22.05 16.80 -25.72
N CYS A 348 -22.56 16.13 -26.76
CA CYS A 348 -23.30 14.88 -26.59
C CYS A 348 -22.35 13.69 -26.71
N VAL A 349 -22.17 12.91 -25.64
CA VAL A 349 -21.37 11.67 -25.72
C VAL A 349 -22.23 10.58 -26.35
N THR A 350 -21.87 10.14 -27.54
CA THR A 350 -22.61 9.16 -28.34
C THR A 350 -22.22 7.72 -28.00
N SER A 351 -20.95 7.46 -27.73
CA SER A 351 -20.45 6.13 -27.36
C SER A 351 -19.13 6.20 -26.59
N VAL A 352 -18.76 5.07 -25.99
CA VAL A 352 -17.44 4.84 -25.39
C VAL A 352 -16.80 3.71 -26.18
N ASP A 353 -15.75 4.00 -26.94
CA ASP A 353 -15.13 3.05 -27.89
C ASP A 353 -14.39 1.92 -27.17
N TYR A 354 -13.61 2.26 -26.15
CA TYR A 354 -12.90 1.28 -25.34
C TYR A 354 -12.55 1.84 -23.97
N ARG A 355 -12.39 0.93 -23.00
CA ARG A 355 -12.11 1.24 -21.61
C ARG A 355 -11.17 0.21 -20.98
N THR A 356 -10.18 0.72 -20.25
CA THR A 356 -9.28 -0.03 -19.37
C THR A 356 -9.20 0.70 -18.02
N GLU A 357 -8.43 0.15 -17.08
CA GLU A 357 -8.18 0.80 -15.77
C GLU A 357 -7.44 2.15 -15.89
N VAL A 358 -6.77 2.42 -17.00
CA VAL A 358 -5.89 3.61 -17.19
C VAL A 358 -6.17 4.39 -18.48
N ASN A 359 -7.16 3.98 -19.26
CA ASN A 359 -7.47 4.61 -20.54
C ASN A 359 -8.97 4.48 -20.85
N CYS A 360 -9.61 5.57 -21.25
CA CYS A 360 -11.01 5.57 -21.68
C CYS A 360 -11.20 6.53 -22.86
N ARG A 361 -11.82 6.05 -23.93
CA ARG A 361 -12.10 6.83 -25.15
C ARG A 361 -13.59 7.09 -25.32
N PHE A 362 -13.95 8.36 -25.43
CA PHE A 362 -15.30 8.86 -25.62
C PHE A 362 -15.46 9.40 -27.03
N VAL A 363 -16.53 9.00 -27.70
CA VAL A 363 -16.98 9.59 -28.95
C VAL A 363 -18.10 10.55 -28.63
N CYS A 364 -17.93 11.78 -29.11
CA CYS A 364 -18.76 12.91 -28.78
C CYS A 364 -19.19 13.62 -30.06
N LYS A 365 -20.40 14.14 -30.09
CA LYS A 365 -20.89 15.05 -31.12
C LYS A 365 -21.16 16.43 -30.55
N CYS A 366 -20.75 17.45 -31.29
CA CYS A 366 -21.03 18.84 -30.96
C CYS A 366 -21.36 19.58 -32.25
N HIS A 367 -22.64 19.91 -32.47
CA HIS A 367 -23.12 20.39 -33.76
C HIS A 367 -22.73 19.41 -34.88
N ASP A 368 -22.04 19.88 -35.92
CA ASP A 368 -21.58 19.08 -37.07
C ASP A 368 -20.17 18.48 -36.86
N ASP A 369 -19.55 18.71 -35.70
CA ASP A 369 -18.21 18.23 -35.40
C ASP A 369 -18.22 16.88 -34.67
N ASP A 370 -17.44 15.94 -35.19
CA ASP A 370 -17.12 14.68 -34.53
C ASP A 370 -15.91 14.88 -33.62
N ILE A 371 -16.09 14.68 -32.32
CA ILE A 371 -15.08 14.93 -31.30
C ILE A 371 -14.75 13.61 -30.61
N ILE A 372 -13.47 13.27 -30.53
CA ILE A 372 -13.00 12.08 -29.81
C ILE A 372 -12.14 12.56 -28.65
N VAL A 373 -12.54 12.20 -27.43
CA VAL A 373 -11.81 12.51 -26.20
C VAL A 373 -11.26 11.24 -25.61
N THR A 374 -9.94 11.15 -25.46
CA THR A 374 -9.27 10.04 -24.77
C THR A 374 -8.70 10.52 -23.45
N ILE A 375 -9.14 9.92 -22.35
CA ILE A 375 -8.60 10.13 -21.02
C ILE A 375 -7.57 9.03 -20.76
N ALA A 376 -6.29 9.42 -20.73
CA ALA A 376 -5.15 8.55 -20.51
C ALA A 376 -4.03 9.36 -19.82
N HIS A 377 -2.84 8.77 -19.65
CA HIS A 377 -1.66 9.45 -19.08
C HIS A 377 -1.40 10.84 -19.66
N LYS A 378 -1.66 11.02 -20.97
CA LYS A 378 -1.78 12.33 -21.60
C LYS A 378 -3.15 12.39 -22.28
N PRO A 379 -4.07 13.24 -21.79
CA PRO A 379 -5.39 13.38 -22.39
C PRO A 379 -5.29 13.89 -23.83
N LEU A 380 -6.09 13.29 -24.71
CA LEU A 380 -6.10 13.61 -26.14
C LEU A 380 -7.49 14.02 -26.59
N CYS A 381 -7.59 15.10 -27.37
CA CYS A 381 -8.81 15.50 -28.05
C CYS A 381 -8.56 15.56 -29.55
N LEU A 382 -9.36 14.83 -30.32
CA LEU A 382 -9.45 14.91 -31.77
C LEU A 382 -10.77 15.61 -32.14
N LYS A 383 -10.72 16.50 -33.12
CA LYS A 383 -11.89 17.17 -33.71
C LYS A 383 -11.85 16.95 -35.21
N ASN A 384 -12.86 16.28 -35.77
CA ASN A 384 -12.94 15.88 -37.18
C ASN A 384 -11.68 15.13 -37.65
N GLY A 385 -11.13 14.27 -36.79
CA GLY A 385 -9.90 13.52 -37.07
C GLY A 385 -8.59 14.26 -36.72
N ASP A 386 -8.62 15.58 -36.56
CA ASP A 386 -7.42 16.38 -36.26
C ASP A 386 -7.18 16.57 -34.76
N ILE A 387 -5.92 16.52 -34.34
CA ILE A 387 -5.54 16.83 -32.96
C ILE A 387 -5.88 18.29 -32.65
N CYS A 388 -6.70 18.49 -31.63
CA CYS A 388 -7.11 19.78 -31.12
C CYS A 388 -5.88 20.65 -30.76
N LYS A 389 -5.92 21.94 -31.08
CA LYS A 389 -4.81 22.90 -30.85
C LYS A 389 -4.27 22.90 -29.41
N TYR A 390 -5.15 22.71 -28.43
CA TYR A 390 -4.83 22.68 -27.01
C TYR A 390 -4.00 21.43 -26.65
N THR A 391 -4.43 20.27 -27.15
CA THR A 391 -3.70 19.01 -26.98
C THR A 391 -2.39 19.02 -27.75
N ARG A 392 -2.37 19.56 -28.98
CA ARG A 392 -1.18 19.64 -29.83
C ARG A 392 -0.04 20.41 -29.16
N ASN A 393 -0.37 21.54 -28.54
CA ASN A 393 0.63 22.38 -27.86
C ASN A 393 1.03 21.82 -26.49
N GLY A 394 0.22 20.93 -25.91
CA GLY A 394 0.51 20.29 -24.61
C GLY A 394 0.58 21.27 -23.44
N THR A 395 0.17 22.53 -23.62
CA THR A 395 0.28 23.59 -22.61
C THR A 395 -0.99 23.75 -21.77
N GLN A 396 -2.12 23.15 -22.16
CA GLN A 396 -3.42 23.37 -21.53
C GLN A 396 -4.42 22.28 -21.89
N VAL A 397 -5.38 22.06 -21.00
CA VAL A 397 -6.49 21.12 -21.20
C VAL A 397 -7.61 21.81 -21.98
N CYS A 398 -8.15 21.16 -23.01
CA CYS A 398 -9.22 21.74 -23.82
C CYS A 398 -10.60 21.61 -23.14
N SER A 399 -11.55 22.45 -23.53
CA SER A 399 -12.93 22.42 -23.01
C SER A 399 -13.63 21.08 -23.22
N HIS A 400 -13.35 20.34 -24.30
CA HIS A 400 -13.94 19.02 -24.54
C HIS A 400 -13.45 17.97 -23.52
N ILE A 401 -12.16 18.00 -23.17
CA ILE A 401 -11.60 17.13 -22.13
C ILE A 401 -12.22 17.49 -20.78
N LEU A 402 -12.27 18.78 -20.45
CA LEU A 402 -12.90 19.26 -19.21
C LEU A 402 -14.38 18.85 -19.12
N TYR A 403 -15.13 18.96 -20.22
CA TYR A 403 -16.53 18.52 -20.27
C TYR A 403 -16.66 17.05 -19.90
N VAL A 404 -15.84 16.17 -20.49
CA VAL A 404 -15.86 14.73 -20.21
C VAL A 404 -15.47 14.45 -18.76
N LEU A 405 -14.46 15.15 -18.23
CA LEU A 405 -14.02 14.98 -16.85
C LEU A 405 -15.11 15.38 -15.84
N LEU A 406 -15.79 16.50 -16.06
CA LEU A 406 -16.89 16.97 -15.21
C LEU A 406 -18.13 16.08 -15.34
N ASN A 407 -18.64 15.91 -16.56
CA ASN A 407 -19.98 15.38 -16.79
C ASN A 407 -20.04 13.86 -16.94
N LYS A 408 -18.93 13.21 -17.32
CA LYS A 408 -18.90 11.75 -17.50
C LYS A 408 -18.04 11.08 -16.45
N VAL A 409 -16.82 11.55 -16.22
CA VAL A 409 -15.95 10.99 -15.18
C VAL A 409 -16.43 11.37 -13.78
N GLY A 410 -17.08 12.53 -13.63
CA GLY A 410 -17.68 12.97 -12.37
C GLY A 410 -16.67 13.59 -11.42
N LEU A 411 -15.73 14.38 -11.94
CA LEU A 411 -14.87 15.23 -11.12
C LEU A 411 -15.61 16.51 -10.71
N GLU A 412 -15.36 16.95 -9.49
CA GLU A 412 -15.85 18.24 -8.98
C GLU A 412 -15.06 19.40 -9.60
N GLU A 413 -15.64 20.59 -9.64
CA GLU A 413 -15.04 21.76 -10.28
C GLU A 413 -13.75 22.25 -9.61
N ASP A 414 -13.62 22.02 -8.30
CA ASP A 414 -12.45 22.36 -7.49
C ASP A 414 -11.38 21.26 -7.52
N ASP A 415 -11.62 20.17 -8.26
CA ASP A 415 -10.67 19.08 -8.36
C ASP A 415 -9.44 19.52 -9.16
N GLY A 416 -8.31 19.62 -8.48
CA GLY A 416 -7.02 20.02 -9.06
C GLY A 416 -6.54 19.13 -10.22
N ARG A 417 -7.16 17.97 -10.46
CA ARG A 417 -6.92 17.10 -11.63
C ARG A 417 -7.47 17.67 -12.94
N LEU A 418 -8.44 18.59 -12.90
CA LEU A 418 -9.00 19.22 -14.10
C LEU A 418 -7.95 20.04 -14.86
N ASP A 419 -7.02 20.68 -14.16
CA ASP A 419 -5.98 21.55 -14.73
C ASP A 419 -4.71 20.78 -15.15
N GLN A 420 -4.75 19.44 -15.08
CA GLN A 420 -3.57 18.61 -15.35
C GLN A 420 -3.53 18.18 -16.82
N ILE A 421 -2.42 18.46 -17.47
CA ILE A 421 -2.11 18.01 -18.84
C ILE A 421 -1.57 16.57 -18.90
N ALA A 422 -1.26 15.97 -17.74
CA ALA A 422 -0.85 14.59 -17.62
C ALA A 422 -1.26 14.00 -16.26
N TYR A 423 -1.55 12.70 -16.25
CA TYR A 423 -2.01 11.95 -15.08
C TYR A 423 -1.07 10.80 -14.73
N THR A 424 -0.97 10.52 -13.43
CA THR A 424 -0.35 9.31 -12.89
C THR A 424 -1.24 8.08 -13.08
N THR A 425 -0.67 6.88 -12.91
CA THR A 425 -1.45 5.63 -12.98
C THR A 425 -2.48 5.58 -11.86
N SER A 426 -2.11 6.01 -10.65
CA SER A 426 -3.01 6.06 -9.50
C SER A 426 -4.20 7.02 -9.73
N GLU A 427 -3.94 8.22 -10.26
CA GLU A 427 -5.00 9.20 -10.58
C GLU A 427 -5.98 8.65 -11.61
N LEU A 428 -5.50 8.03 -12.69
CA LEU A 428 -6.35 7.46 -13.74
C LEU A 428 -7.22 6.32 -13.21
N LYS A 429 -6.65 5.41 -12.42
CA LYS A 429 -7.41 4.32 -11.78
C LYS A 429 -8.51 4.88 -10.88
N SER A 430 -8.19 5.89 -10.06
CA SER A 430 -9.17 6.56 -9.18
C SER A 430 -10.29 7.25 -9.98
N MET A 431 -9.94 8.01 -11.02
CA MET A 431 -10.87 8.75 -11.86
C MET A 431 -11.81 7.81 -12.64
N LEU A 432 -11.23 6.81 -13.31
CA LEU A 432 -11.98 5.89 -14.16
C LEU A 432 -12.73 4.82 -13.36
N ALA A 433 -12.38 4.56 -12.10
CA ALA A 433 -13.16 3.69 -11.21
C ALA A 433 -14.54 4.29 -10.87
N LYS A 434 -14.61 5.61 -10.59
CA LYS A 434 -15.87 6.31 -10.29
C LYS A 434 -16.87 6.29 -11.44
N PHE A 435 -16.36 6.27 -12.68
CA PHE A 435 -17.19 6.11 -13.87
C PHE A 435 -17.84 4.71 -13.95
N ALA A 436 -17.29 3.68 -13.30
CA ALA A 436 -17.82 2.31 -13.35
C ALA A 436 -19.21 2.18 -12.72
N THR A 437 -19.55 3.05 -11.78
CA THR A 437 -20.77 2.93 -10.98
C THR A 437 -21.96 3.69 -11.54
N LYS A 438 -21.83 4.41 -12.67
CA LYS A 438 -22.84 5.40 -13.12
C LYS A 438 -23.37 5.28 -14.56
N SER A 439 -23.16 4.17 -15.30
CA SER A 439 -23.79 4.03 -16.63
C SER A 439 -25.02 3.10 -16.64
N PRO A 440 -26.06 3.43 -17.45
CA PRO A 440 -27.34 2.72 -17.47
C PRO A 440 -27.24 1.42 -18.28
N SER A 441 -28.01 0.42 -17.84
CA SER A 441 -28.29 -0.82 -18.53
C SER A 441 -28.87 -0.59 -19.93
N HIS A 442 -28.20 -1.07 -20.99
CA HIS A 442 -28.77 -1.99 -21.99
C HIS A 442 -27.77 -2.35 -23.11
N VAL A 443 -27.98 -3.57 -23.62
CA VAL A 443 -27.58 -4.18 -24.91
C VAL A 443 -26.41 -5.18 -24.89
N LEU A 444 -26.83 -6.45 -24.75
CA LEU A 444 -26.52 -7.66 -25.54
C LEU A 444 -25.06 -7.95 -25.95
N VAL A 445 -24.52 -9.03 -25.36
CA VAL A 445 -23.62 -9.96 -26.05
C VAL A 445 -24.15 -11.38 -25.84
N GLY A 446 -24.26 -12.12 -26.95
CA GLY A 446 -24.80 -13.45 -27.03
C GLY A 446 -23.92 -14.55 -26.42
N GLN A 447 -24.64 -15.56 -25.91
CA GLN A 447 -24.35 -16.99 -25.81
C GLN A 447 -22.89 -17.48 -25.79
N ALA A 448 -22.51 -18.08 -24.65
CA ALA A 448 -21.85 -19.39 -24.60
C ALA A 448 -22.13 -20.10 -23.25
N LEU A 449 -23.07 -21.03 -23.31
CA LEU A 449 -23.20 -22.34 -22.65
C LEU A 449 -22.47 -22.63 -21.31
N SER A 450 -23.29 -22.70 -20.25
CA SER A 450 -23.41 -23.75 -19.22
C SER A 450 -22.17 -24.34 -18.53
N ALA A 451 -22.07 -24.09 -17.22
CA ALA A 451 -21.47 -25.00 -16.23
C ALA A 451 -22.42 -25.17 -15.02
N PRO A 452 -22.44 -26.34 -14.36
CA PRO A 452 -23.55 -26.76 -13.51
C PRO A 452 -23.48 -26.19 -12.09
N VAL A 453 -24.67 -25.93 -11.54
CA VAL A 453 -24.94 -25.50 -10.16
C VAL A 453 -24.71 -26.67 -9.19
N PRO A 454 -23.87 -26.54 -8.15
CA PRO A 454 -23.92 -27.42 -6.99
C PRO A 454 -25.03 -26.94 -6.04
N THR A 455 -25.91 -27.88 -5.74
CA THR A 455 -27.08 -27.74 -4.88
C THR A 455 -26.73 -27.36 -3.45
N LYS A 456 -27.51 -26.42 -2.90
CA LYS A 456 -27.57 -26.13 -1.47
C LYS A 456 -27.95 -27.41 -0.71
N LYS A 457 -27.13 -27.79 0.28
CA LYS A 457 -27.64 -28.45 1.49
C LYS A 457 -27.36 -27.54 2.68
N SER A 458 -28.45 -27.19 3.33
CA SER A 458 -28.52 -26.46 4.58
C SER A 458 -27.87 -27.26 5.71
N SER A 459 -27.06 -26.58 6.51
CA SER A 459 -26.94 -26.90 7.93
C SER A 459 -26.86 -25.58 8.67
N GLU A 460 -27.96 -25.24 9.34
CA GLU A 460 -28.04 -24.17 10.32
C GLU A 460 -26.97 -24.37 11.40
N TRP A 461 -26.08 -23.40 11.56
CA TRP A 461 -25.24 -23.30 12.75
C TRP A 461 -25.62 -22.02 13.49
N LYS A 462 -26.26 -22.20 14.64
CA LYS A 462 -26.65 -21.14 15.57
C LYS A 462 -25.39 -20.45 16.10
N LEU A 463 -25.29 -19.15 15.88
CA LEU A 463 -24.35 -18.26 16.55
C LEU A 463 -24.65 -18.24 18.06
N GLN A 464 -23.85 -18.96 18.85
CA GLN A 464 -23.76 -18.72 20.29
C GLN A 464 -22.95 -17.43 20.51
N ARG A 465 -23.64 -16.37 20.90
CA ARG A 465 -23.01 -15.15 21.43
C ARG A 465 -22.30 -15.52 22.73
N MET A 466 -20.97 -15.40 22.77
CA MET A 466 -20.24 -15.38 24.04
C MET A 466 -20.31 -13.97 24.63
N PRO A 467 -20.70 -13.81 25.92
CA PRO A 467 -20.62 -12.52 26.58
C PRO A 467 -19.16 -12.21 26.93
N LEU A 468 -18.67 -11.04 26.47
CA LEU A 468 -17.43 -10.47 26.97
C LEU A 468 -17.71 -9.93 28.37
N GLN A 469 -17.07 -10.53 29.38
CA GLN A 469 -17.14 -10.03 30.76
C GLN A 469 -16.50 -8.64 30.85
N GLY A 470 -17.18 -7.76 31.58
CA GLY A 470 -16.93 -6.33 31.64
C GLY A 470 -15.58 -5.96 32.22
N VAL A 471 -14.91 -5.04 31.55
CA VAL A 471 -13.92 -4.15 32.14
C VAL A 471 -14.66 -2.85 32.45
N ASP A 472 -14.81 -2.55 33.73
CA ASP A 472 -15.32 -1.27 34.21
C ASP A 472 -14.30 -0.17 33.86
N LEU A 473 -14.65 0.67 32.89
CA LEU A 473 -13.84 1.81 32.43
C LEU A 473 -14.25 3.14 33.09
N SER A 474 -14.99 3.10 34.21
CA SER A 474 -15.47 4.33 34.86
C SER A 474 -14.43 5.12 35.66
N GLN A 475 -13.14 4.73 35.63
CA GLN A 475 -12.08 5.49 36.28
C GLN A 475 -10.82 5.59 35.42
N ASN A 476 -10.66 6.73 34.72
CA ASN A 476 -9.42 7.53 34.66
C ASN A 476 -9.50 8.58 33.53
N VAL A 477 -9.99 9.78 33.87
CA VAL A 477 -9.67 10.98 33.10
C VAL A 477 -8.29 11.46 33.54
N LYS A 478 -7.25 11.02 32.82
CA LYS A 478 -5.97 11.74 32.73
C LYS A 478 -5.45 11.58 31.31
N ALA A 479 -5.66 12.61 30.49
CA ALA A 479 -4.88 12.79 29.28
C ALA A 479 -3.44 13.09 29.69
N ALA A 480 -2.58 12.08 29.68
CA ALA A 480 -1.14 12.27 29.79
C ALA A 480 -0.59 12.51 28.38
N ALA A 481 -0.51 13.79 28.00
CA ALA A 481 0.42 14.21 26.96
C ALA A 481 1.77 14.42 27.64
N SER A 482 2.58 13.37 27.74
CA SER A 482 3.99 13.50 28.10
C SER A 482 4.75 14.01 26.88
N VAL A 483 4.87 15.33 26.76
CA VAL A 483 5.86 15.94 25.88
C VAL A 483 7.21 15.76 26.57
N PHE A 484 8.00 14.79 26.11
CA PHE A 484 9.42 14.77 26.44
C PHE A 484 10.08 15.91 25.65
N LEU A 485 10.46 16.98 26.36
CA LEU A 485 11.44 17.96 25.90
C LEU A 485 12.83 17.50 26.33
#